data_AF-A0A5K1GCD5-F1
#
_entry.id   AF-A0A5K1GCD5-F1
#
_cell.length_a   1.000
_cell.length_b   1.000
_cell.length_c   1.000
_cell.angle_alpha   90.00
_cell.angle_beta   90.00
_cell.angle_gamma   90.00
#
_symmetry.space_group_name_H-M   'P 1'
#
loop_
_entity.id
_entity.type
_entity.pdbx_description
1 polymer ?
#
loop_
_entity_poly.entity_id
_entity_poly.type
_entity_poly.pdbx_seq_one_letter_code
_entity_poly.pdbx_strand_id
1 'polypeptide(L)'
;GTRASITEVKEAFCLDYQNCKSLPLFSNISIALCPLPLPLPFPRLFQNTLGQHGEITMNPTASGALGSLDVFSIPMAARLRSSNAILPFIEKRLLDFRRYGMARGSLGSQLLQSWGFQRDELEDMAESQANMVQLLGGGSEGSSDSD
;
A
#
# COMPACT_ATOMS: atom_id res chain seq x y z
N GLY A 1 12.79 11.21 -20.15
CA GLY A 1 13.12 11.48 -18.74
C GLY A 1 14.38 10.71 -18.39
N THR A 2 15.31 11.34 -17.67
CA THR A 2 16.56 10.70 -17.24
C THR A 2 16.29 9.80 -16.02
N ARG A 3 16.85 8.58 -15.98
CA ARG A 3 16.69 7.67 -14.85
C ARG A 3 17.53 8.14 -13.67
N ALA A 4 16.94 8.18 -12.48
CA ALA A 4 17.66 8.45 -11.25
C ALA A 4 18.51 7.24 -10.82
N SER A 5 19.71 7.51 -10.35
CA SER A 5 20.62 6.58 -9.70
C SER A 5 20.09 6.13 -8.33
N ILE A 6 20.56 4.98 -7.85
CA ILE A 6 20.21 4.48 -6.50
C ILE A 6 20.60 5.51 -5.43
N THR A 7 21.73 6.20 -5.59
CA THR A 7 22.22 7.23 -4.67
C THR A 7 21.29 8.43 -4.63
N GLU A 8 20.87 8.96 -5.79
CA GLU A 8 19.91 10.07 -5.86
C GLU A 8 18.59 9.72 -5.18
N VAL A 9 18.09 8.49 -5.37
CA VAL A 9 16.87 8.02 -4.72
C VAL A 9 17.06 7.92 -3.20
N LYS A 10 18.16 7.34 -2.73
CA LYS A 10 18.47 7.24 -1.29
C LYS A 10 18.60 8.62 -0.64
N GLU A 11 19.33 9.53 -1.27
CA GLU A 11 19.52 10.90 -0.80
C GLU A 11 18.19 11.65 -0.69
N ALA A 12 17.33 11.54 -1.71
CA ALA A 12 16.00 12.13 -1.67
C ALA A 12 15.17 11.61 -0.50
N PHE A 13 15.20 10.30 -0.22
CA PHE A 13 14.52 9.74 0.96
C PHE A 13 15.13 10.21 2.28
N CYS A 14 16.46 10.26 2.40
CA CYS A 14 17.13 10.76 3.61
C CYS A 14 16.78 12.23 3.88
N LEU A 15 16.75 13.06 2.84
CA LEU A 15 16.35 14.46 2.93
C LEU A 15 14.89 14.61 3.38
N ASP A 16 13.97 13.79 2.84
CA ASP A 16 12.56 13.76 3.27
C ASP A 16 12.46 13.44 4.78
N TYR A 17 13.27 12.51 5.28
CA TYR A 17 13.32 12.16 6.71
C TYR A 17 13.87 13.28 7.59
N GLN A 18 14.94 13.95 7.16
CA GLN A 18 15.51 15.07 7.90
C GLN A 18 14.52 16.24 8.02
N ASN A 19 13.60 16.38 7.05
CA ASN A 19 12.61 17.44 7.02
C ASN A 19 11.27 17.07 7.69
N CYS A 20 11.10 15.83 8.17
CA CYS A 20 9.88 15.39 8.83
C CYS A 20 9.77 15.89 10.28
N LYS A 21 8.60 16.43 10.64
CA LYS A 21 8.29 16.89 12.01
C LYS A 21 8.31 15.76 13.05
N SER A 22 8.04 14.53 12.64
CA SER A 22 8.23 13.33 13.45
C SER A 22 8.95 12.27 12.63
N LEU A 23 10.02 11.71 13.21
CA LEU A 23 10.71 10.57 12.63
C LEU A 23 9.82 9.34 12.77
N PRO A 24 9.74 8.46 11.74
CA PRO A 24 9.02 7.21 11.90
C PRO A 24 9.73 6.32 12.92
N LEU A 25 8.96 5.49 13.62
CA LEU A 25 9.52 4.48 14.53
C LEU A 25 10.34 3.42 13.77
N PHE A 26 9.92 3.09 12.55
CA PHE A 26 10.61 2.16 11.67
C PHE A 26 10.47 2.62 10.22
N SER A 27 11.57 2.54 9.47
CA SER A 27 11.57 2.72 8.02
C SER A 27 12.48 1.71 7.34
N ASN A 28 12.00 1.12 6.26
CA ASN A 28 12.81 0.30 5.36
C ASN A 28 12.61 0.80 3.93
N ILE A 29 13.73 0.99 3.23
CA ILE A 29 13.77 1.41 1.83
C ILE A 29 14.41 0.29 1.04
N SER A 30 13.64 -0.27 0.11
CA SER A 30 14.16 -1.20 -0.89
C SER A 30 14.15 -0.52 -2.25
N ILE A 31 15.30 -0.51 -2.91
CA ILE A 31 15.49 0.08 -4.24
C ILE A 31 16.04 -1.02 -5.14
N ALA A 32 15.32 -1.29 -6.22
CA ALA A 32 15.77 -2.22 -7.25
C ALA A 32 15.69 -1.52 -8.60
N LEU A 33 16.79 -1.53 -9.35
CA LEU A 33 16.81 -1.07 -10.73
C LEU A 33 16.02 -2.02 -11.64
N CYS A 34 15.89 -3.29 -11.22
CA CYS A 34 15.10 -4.32 -11.87
C CYS A 34 14.29 -5.11 -10.81
N PRO A 35 13.12 -4.63 -10.36
CA PRO A 35 12.45 -5.16 -9.18
C PRO A 35 11.99 -6.61 -9.32
N LEU A 36 11.70 -7.10 -10.54
CA LEU A 36 11.40 -8.51 -10.82
C LEU A 36 11.71 -8.83 -12.30
N PRO A 37 12.27 -10.02 -12.62
CA PRO A 37 12.16 -10.59 -13.95
C PRO A 37 10.70 -11.00 -14.14
N LEU A 38 9.95 -10.30 -14.99
CA LEU A 38 8.74 -10.89 -15.58
C LEU A 38 9.19 -12.20 -16.26
N PRO A 39 8.47 -13.33 -16.11
CA PRO A 39 8.81 -14.54 -16.82
C PRO A 39 8.76 -14.22 -18.32
N LEU A 40 9.94 -14.11 -18.93
CA LEU A 40 10.07 -13.94 -20.36
C LEU A 40 9.97 -15.32 -21.00
N PRO A 41 9.30 -15.43 -22.16
CA PRO A 41 8.74 -14.32 -22.94
C PRO A 41 7.35 -13.88 -22.47
N PHE A 42 7.12 -12.56 -22.44
CA PHE A 42 5.81 -11.97 -22.11
C PHE A 42 4.76 -12.50 -23.11
N PRO A 43 3.53 -12.84 -22.69
CA PRO A 43 2.54 -13.43 -23.59
C PRO A 43 2.26 -12.51 -24.78
N ARG A 44 2.32 -13.04 -26.02
CA ARG A 44 2.06 -12.31 -27.28
C ARG A 44 0.61 -11.86 -27.48
N LEU A 45 -0.19 -11.84 -26.40
CA LEU A 45 -1.61 -11.47 -26.39
C LEU A 45 -1.83 -9.96 -26.22
N PHE A 46 -0.80 -9.23 -25.79
CA PHE A 46 -0.86 -7.78 -25.65
C PHE A 46 -0.49 -7.10 -26.97
N GLN A 47 -1.30 -6.13 -27.38
CA GLN A 47 -1.04 -5.29 -28.55
C GLN A 47 0.24 -4.48 -28.36
N ASN A 48 0.87 -4.02 -29.45
CA ASN A 48 2.08 -3.16 -29.44
C ASN A 48 1.81 -1.73 -28.91
N THR A 49 0.79 -1.56 -28.08
CA THR A 49 0.44 -0.34 -27.36
C THR A 49 1.18 -0.24 -26.02
N LEU A 50 1.88 -1.28 -25.59
CA LEU A 50 2.74 -1.23 -24.41
C LEU A 50 4.21 -1.13 -24.84
N GLY A 51 4.86 -0.04 -24.47
CA GLY A 51 6.29 0.16 -24.68
C GLY A 51 7.15 -0.71 -23.75
N GLN A 52 8.45 -0.67 -24.00
CA GLN A 52 9.44 -1.57 -23.38
C GLN A 52 9.61 -1.35 -21.87
N HIS A 53 9.05 -0.27 -21.31
CA HIS A 53 9.00 0.05 -19.89
C HIS A 53 7.55 0.12 -19.37
N GLY A 54 6.60 -0.57 -20.00
CA GLY A 54 5.21 -0.58 -19.55
C GLY A 54 4.44 0.73 -19.83
N GLU A 55 4.98 1.64 -20.64
CA GLU A 55 4.31 2.86 -21.08
C GLU A 55 3.20 2.54 -22.09
N ILE A 56 2.01 3.15 -21.96
CA ILE A 56 0.95 2.97 -22.96
C ILE A 56 1.17 3.98 -24.09
N THR A 57 1.61 3.51 -25.26
CA THR A 57 1.78 4.30 -26.47
C THR A 57 0.48 4.38 -27.27
N MET A 58 -0.02 5.60 -27.44
CA MET A 58 -1.25 5.89 -28.22
C MET A 58 -1.10 5.68 -29.73
N ASN A 59 0.14 5.59 -30.22
CA ASN A 59 0.46 5.31 -31.63
C ASN A 59 1.22 3.98 -31.73
N PRO A 60 0.51 2.86 -31.94
CA PRO A 60 1.19 1.58 -32.16
C PRO A 60 2.05 1.68 -33.42
N THR A 61 3.33 1.30 -33.32
CA THR A 61 4.23 1.28 -34.48
C THR A 61 3.70 0.33 -35.54
N ALA A 62 3.59 0.82 -36.78
CA ALA A 62 3.00 0.10 -37.92
C ALA A 62 3.81 -1.13 -38.39
N SER A 63 4.90 -1.50 -37.70
CA SER A 63 5.61 -2.74 -37.99
C SER A 63 4.79 -3.91 -37.44
N GLY A 64 4.19 -4.69 -38.35
CA GLY A 64 3.30 -5.82 -38.08
C GLY A 64 3.91 -7.02 -37.35
N ALA A 65 4.84 -6.81 -36.42
CA ALA A 65 5.31 -7.83 -35.50
C ALA A 65 4.35 -7.92 -34.31
N LEU A 66 3.38 -8.84 -34.35
CA LEU A 66 2.74 -9.35 -33.14
C LEU A 66 3.82 -10.08 -32.32
N GLY A 67 4.24 -9.52 -31.19
CA GLY A 67 5.27 -10.13 -30.37
C GLY A 67 5.62 -9.32 -29.14
N SER A 68 6.14 -10.02 -28.12
CA SER A 68 6.66 -9.43 -26.89
C SER A 68 7.66 -8.33 -27.25
N LEU A 69 7.36 -7.08 -26.92
CA LEU A 69 8.46 -6.14 -26.67
C LEU A 69 9.31 -6.76 -25.56
N ASP A 70 10.63 -6.66 -25.68
CA ASP A 70 11.52 -7.00 -24.57
C ASP A 70 11.17 -6.05 -23.42
N VAL A 71 10.46 -6.56 -22.41
CA VAL A 71 10.05 -5.76 -21.26
C VAL A 71 11.28 -5.57 -20.40
N PHE A 72 11.77 -4.34 -20.31
CA PHE A 72 12.81 -3.96 -19.39
C PHE A 72 12.19 -3.67 -18.03
N SER A 73 12.78 -4.25 -16.99
CA SER A 73 12.43 -3.87 -15.64
C SER A 73 12.69 -2.37 -15.42
N ILE A 74 11.75 -1.71 -14.77
CA ILE A 74 11.83 -0.28 -14.45
C ILE A 74 12.37 -0.16 -13.04
N PRO A 75 13.27 0.81 -12.77
CA PRO A 75 13.65 1.14 -11.41
C PRO A 75 12.42 1.40 -10.53
N MET A 76 12.32 0.70 -9.41
CA MET A 76 11.27 0.86 -8.42
C MET A 76 11.88 1.09 -7.04
N ALA A 77 11.32 2.03 -6.31
CA ALA A 77 11.62 2.25 -4.91
C ALA A 77 10.34 2.06 -4.11
N ALA A 78 10.40 1.20 -3.08
CA ALA A 78 9.31 0.98 -2.15
C ALA A 78 9.74 1.43 -0.75
N ARG A 79 8.86 2.18 -0.07
CA ARG A 79 9.05 2.65 1.30
C ARG A 79 8.00 2.02 2.20
N LEU A 80 8.45 1.25 3.19
CA LEU A 80 7.61 0.78 4.29
C LEU A 80 7.96 1.58 5.54
N ARG A 81 6.95 2.18 6.20
CA ARG A 81 7.15 2.95 7.42
C ARG A 81 6.04 2.68 8.44
N SER A 82 6.41 2.68 9.72
CA SER A 82 5.44 2.75 10.82
C SER A 82 5.10 4.22 11.10
N SER A 83 3.81 4.57 11.03
CA SER A 83 3.36 5.94 11.27
C SER A 83 1.89 5.99 11.66
N ASN A 84 1.57 6.91 12.57
CA ASN A 84 0.20 7.29 12.91
C ASN A 84 -0.54 8.05 11.79
N ALA A 85 0.08 8.32 10.65
CA ALA A 85 -0.59 8.93 9.49
C ALA A 85 -1.77 8.10 8.96
N ILE A 86 -1.85 6.81 9.30
CA ILE A 86 -2.98 5.93 8.99
C ILE A 86 -4.19 6.13 9.92
N LEU A 87 -4.03 6.86 11.02
CA LEU A 87 -5.06 7.05 12.04
C LEU A 87 -6.42 7.53 11.47
N PRO A 88 -6.49 8.57 10.60
CA PRO A 88 -7.77 9.02 10.06
C PRO A 88 -8.49 7.96 9.23
N PHE A 89 -7.73 7.06 8.59
CA PHE A 89 -8.30 5.94 7.86
C PHE A 89 -8.92 4.93 8.82
N ILE A 90 -8.22 4.56 9.88
CA ILE A 90 -8.71 3.59 10.88
C ILE A 90 -9.92 4.14 11.64
N GLU A 91 -9.88 5.41 12.06
CA GLU A 91 -11.01 6.09 12.72
C GLU A 91 -12.27 6.06 11.85
N LYS A 92 -12.13 6.40 10.56
CA LYS A 92 -13.23 6.34 9.61
C LYS A 92 -13.77 4.92 9.48
N ARG A 93 -12.91 3.91 9.42
CA ARG A 93 -13.34 2.50 9.31
C ARG A 93 -14.05 2.02 10.56
N LEU A 94 -13.60 2.41 11.75
CA LEU A 94 -14.30 2.12 13.00
C LEU A 94 -15.70 2.75 13.03
N LEU A 95 -15.82 4.01 12.60
CA LEU A 95 -17.10 4.70 12.49
C LEU A 95 -18.04 4.02 11.50
N ASP A 96 -17.54 3.71 10.30
CA ASP A 96 -18.30 3.02 9.25
C ASP A 96 -18.74 1.63 9.73
N PHE A 97 -17.87 0.89 10.42
CA PHE A 97 -18.18 -0.44 10.95
C PHE A 97 -19.29 -0.38 11.99
N ARG A 98 -19.22 0.54 12.95
CA ARG A 98 -20.28 0.75 13.94
C ARG A 98 -21.61 1.14 13.27
N ARG A 99 -21.57 2.04 12.30
CA ARG A 99 -22.77 2.59 11.64
C ARG A 99 -23.43 1.60 10.68
N TYR A 100 -22.66 0.90 9.87
CA TYR A 100 -23.18 0.09 8.77
C TYR A 100 -23.07 -1.41 9.02
N GLY A 101 -22.12 -1.85 9.85
CA GLY A 101 -21.87 -3.25 10.17
C GLY A 101 -22.50 -3.72 11.47
N MET A 102 -22.73 -2.84 12.45
CA MET A 102 -23.23 -3.24 13.78
C MET A 102 -24.55 -2.60 14.18
N ALA A 103 -24.89 -1.42 13.64
CA ALA A 103 -26.12 -0.74 14.02
C ALA A 103 -27.33 -1.64 13.79
N ARG A 104 -28.24 -1.66 14.76
CA ARG A 104 -29.45 -2.48 14.69
C ARG A 104 -30.24 -2.16 13.42
N GLY A 105 -30.55 -3.19 12.64
CA GLY A 105 -31.28 -3.05 11.38
C GLY A 105 -30.43 -2.57 10.20
N SER A 106 -29.11 -2.41 10.37
CA SER A 106 -28.21 -2.16 9.24
C SER A 106 -28.12 -3.39 8.33
N LEU A 107 -28.00 -3.13 7.02
CA LEU A 107 -27.80 -4.19 6.02
C LEU A 107 -26.49 -4.97 6.26
N GLY A 108 -25.44 -4.26 6.69
CA GLY A 108 -24.15 -4.90 6.97
C GLY A 108 -24.21 -5.83 8.18
N SER A 109 -24.99 -5.52 9.22
CA SER A 109 -25.15 -6.44 10.37
C SER A 109 -25.79 -7.77 9.95
N GLN A 110 -26.80 -7.74 9.09
CA GLN A 110 -27.42 -8.97 8.57
C GLN A 110 -26.49 -9.74 7.63
N LEU A 111 -25.70 -9.04 6.81
CA LEU A 111 -24.72 -9.65 5.93
C LEU A 111 -23.59 -10.34 6.72
N LEU A 112 -23.08 -9.69 7.76
CA LEU A 112 -22.03 -10.27 8.60
C LEU A 112 -22.55 -11.50 9.35
N GLN A 113 -23.79 -11.46 9.85
CA GLN A 113 -24.44 -12.64 10.43
C GLN A 113 -24.61 -13.77 9.42
N SER A 114 -24.98 -13.48 8.16
CA SER A 114 -25.10 -14.51 7.12
C SER A 114 -23.76 -15.10 6.69
N TRP A 115 -22.65 -14.39 6.91
CA TRP A 115 -21.29 -14.91 6.76
C TRP A 115 -20.82 -15.73 7.97
N GLY A 116 -21.63 -15.81 9.03
CA GLY A 116 -21.36 -16.61 10.23
C GLY A 116 -20.85 -15.81 11.42
N PHE A 117 -20.64 -14.50 11.29
CA PHE A 117 -20.16 -13.67 12.41
C PHE A 117 -21.23 -13.51 13.48
N GLN A 118 -20.88 -13.87 14.72
CA GLN A 118 -21.73 -13.63 15.88
C GLN A 118 -21.61 -12.19 16.36
N ARG A 119 -22.63 -11.70 17.07
CA ARG A 119 -22.65 -10.33 17.59
C ARG A 119 -21.44 -10.05 18.47
N ASP A 120 -21.09 -11.02 19.30
CA ASP A 120 -20.00 -10.98 20.26
C ASP A 120 -18.64 -10.80 19.54
N GLU A 121 -18.43 -11.54 18.44
CA GLU A 121 -17.24 -11.41 17.59
C GLU A 121 -17.16 -10.02 16.94
N LEU A 122 -18.30 -9.46 16.51
CA LEU A 122 -18.35 -8.11 15.94
C LEU A 122 -18.05 -7.03 16.99
N GLU A 123 -18.47 -7.24 18.24
CA GLU A 123 -18.16 -6.38 19.38
C GLU A 123 -16.66 -6.41 19.69
N ASP A 124 -16.05 -7.59 19.76
CA ASP A 124 -14.61 -7.78 19.96
C ASP A 124 -13.80 -7.11 18.83
N MET A 125 -14.25 -7.22 17.58
CA MET A 125 -13.61 -6.55 16.43
C MET A 125 -13.67 -5.02 16.54
N ALA A 126 -14.81 -4.47 16.96
CA ALA A 126 -14.97 -3.02 17.15
C ALA A 126 -14.13 -2.50 18.33
N GLU A 127 -14.01 -3.28 19.40
CA GLU A 127 -13.15 -2.97 20.53
C GLU A 127 -11.67 -3.00 20.14
N SER A 128 -11.23 -4.03 19.41
CA SER A 128 -9.87 -4.13 18.89
C SER A 128 -9.50 -2.93 18.00
N GLN A 129 -10.39 -2.51 17.11
CA GLN A 129 -10.18 -1.31 16.29
C GLN A 129 -10.17 -0.01 17.12
N ALA A 130 -11.02 0.10 18.14
CA ALA A 130 -11.01 1.24 19.06
C ALA A 130 -9.70 1.34 19.85
N ASN A 131 -9.19 0.21 20.34
CA ASN A 131 -7.89 0.13 21.01
C ASN A 131 -6.76 0.56 20.08
N MET A 132 -6.81 0.15 18.80
CA MET A 132 -5.83 0.57 17.79
C MET A 132 -5.86 2.08 17.55
N VAL A 133 -7.05 2.69 17.47
CA VAL A 133 -7.21 4.15 17.36
C VAL A 133 -6.60 4.85 18.58
N GLN A 134 -6.87 4.35 19.79
CA GLN A 134 -6.33 4.91 21.02
C GLN A 134 -4.80 4.84 21.07
N LEU A 135 -4.22 3.68 20.73
CA LEU A 135 -2.76 3.49 20.73
C LEU A 135 -2.07 4.40 19.70
N LEU A 136 -2.64 4.53 18.51
CA LEU A 136 -2.08 5.39 17.44
C LEU A 136 -2.32 6.88 17.68
N GLY A 137 -3.37 7.25 18.42
CA GLY A 137 -3.74 8.62 18.77
C GLY A 137 -2.88 9.26 19.88
N GLY A 138 -1.90 8.54 20.41
CA GLY A 138 -0.99 9.05 21.45
C GLY A 138 -1.41 8.69 22.88
N GLY A 139 -2.28 7.68 23.07
CA GLY A 139 -2.66 7.18 24.39
C GLY A 139 -1.63 6.27 25.07
N SER A 140 -0.40 6.15 24.55
CA SER A 140 0.68 5.38 25.16
C SER A 140 1.94 6.24 25.23
N GLU A 141 2.02 7.06 26.26
CA GLU A 141 3.31 7.34 26.88
C GLU A 141 3.73 6.08 27.64
N GLY A 142 4.82 5.43 27.19
CA GLY A 142 5.64 4.55 28.03
C GLY A 142 5.18 3.09 28.20
N SER A 143 5.78 2.21 27.42
CA SER A 143 6.50 1.05 27.97
C SER A 143 7.44 0.53 26.87
N SER A 144 8.64 1.13 26.85
CA SER A 144 9.78 0.60 26.13
C SER A 144 10.55 -0.24 27.14
N ASP A 145 10.16 -1.51 27.30
CA ASP A 145 11.02 -2.48 27.97
C ASP A 145 12.28 -2.64 27.11
N SER A 146 13.39 -2.18 27.66
CA SER A 146 14.73 -2.38 27.13
C SER A 146 15.31 -3.62 27.80
N ASP A 147 15.89 -4.51 26.99
CA ASP A 147 16.86 -5.52 27.41
C ASP A 147 18.13 -5.35 26.54
#